data_AF-A0A3D2CU48-F1
#
_entry.id   AF-A0A3D2CU48-F1
#
_cell.length_a   1.000
_cell.length_b   1.000
_cell.length_c   1.000
_cell.angle_alpha   90.00
_cell.angle_beta   90.00
_cell.angle_gamma   90.00
#
_symmetry.space_group_name_H-M   'P 1'
#
loop_
_entity.id
_entity.type
_entity.pdbx_description
1 polymer ?
#
loop_
_entity_poly.entity_id
_entity_poly.type
_entity_poly.pdbx_seq_one_letter_code
_entity_poly.pdbx_strand_id
1 'polypeptide(L)'
;MLNKSVLKSLLIRCSGYEAYKWLTRENGLYCFNYHRIGDCTKTPFDPNLYSCSEEQFKKQIQFIKKNFQVITLEEVLLLAEHKLPLNRRYALITFDDGYIDNYEVAYP
;
A
#
# COMPACT_ATOMS: atom_id res chain seq x y z
N MET A 1 -8.86 28.22 17.07
CA MET A 1 -7.42 27.94 17.24
C MET A 1 -7.06 26.73 16.39
N LEU A 2 -6.00 26.81 15.58
CA LEU A 2 -5.56 25.68 14.75
C LEU A 2 -5.09 24.53 15.64
N ASN A 3 -5.61 23.33 15.39
CA ASN A 3 -5.21 22.10 16.09
C ASN A 3 -3.71 21.83 15.84
N LYS A 4 -2.96 21.51 16.91
CA LYS A 4 -1.52 21.21 16.83
C LYS A 4 -1.20 20.12 15.82
N SER A 5 -2.08 19.12 15.65
CA SER A 5 -1.90 18.05 14.65
C SER A 5 -2.00 18.57 13.21
N VAL A 6 -2.94 19.48 12.95
CA VAL A 6 -3.15 20.11 11.65
C VAL A 6 -1.96 21.00 11.29
N LEU A 7 -1.47 21.79 12.25
CA LEU A 7 -0.29 22.63 12.04
C LEU A 7 0.97 21.79 11.76
N LYS A 8 1.17 20.69 12.50
CA LYS A 8 2.28 19.76 12.24
C LYS A 8 2.21 19.14 10.84
N SER A 9 1.02 18.69 10.42
CA SER A 9 0.79 18.13 9.09
C SER A 9 1.08 19.14 7.98
N LEU A 10 0.61 20.38 8.14
CA LEU A 10 0.92 21.48 7.22
C LEU A 10 2.41 21.77 7.12
N LEU A 11 3.12 21.85 8.24
CA LEU A 11 4.58 22.09 8.27
C LEU A 11 5.34 20.98 7.54
N ILE A 12 5.02 19.71 7.81
CA ILE A 12 5.62 18.57 7.12
C ILE A 12 5.38 18.65 5.60
N ARG A 13 4.15 18.98 5.20
CA ARG A 13 3.78 19.06 3.79
C ARG A 13 4.44 20.23 3.05
N CYS A 14 4.53 21.40 3.70
CA CYS A 14 5.12 22.61 3.12
C CYS A 14 6.65 22.63 3.16
N SER A 15 7.27 21.94 4.13
CA SER A 15 8.74 21.86 4.25
C SER A 15 9.41 21.03 3.15
N GLY A 16 8.65 20.32 2.33
CA GLY A 16 9.19 19.40 1.32
C GLY A 16 9.76 18.12 1.93
N TYR A 17 9.63 17.90 3.24
CA TYR A 17 10.16 16.73 3.93
C TYR A 17 9.62 15.41 3.35
N GLU A 18 8.32 15.35 3.04
CA GLU A 18 7.72 14.18 2.39
C GLU A 18 8.27 13.93 0.99
N ALA A 19 8.48 15.00 0.21
CA ALA A 19 9.07 14.90 -1.12
C ALA A 19 10.51 14.40 -1.03
N TYR A 20 11.30 14.91 -0.08
CA TYR A 20 12.64 14.43 0.20
C TYR A 20 12.65 12.94 0.55
N LYS A 21 11.84 12.50 1.53
CA LYS A 21 11.72 11.09 1.92
C LYS A 21 11.23 10.19 0.77
N TRP A 22 10.44 10.73 -0.15
CA TRP A 22 9.99 10.00 -1.32
C TRP A 22 11.11 9.85 -2.36
N LEU A 23 11.88 10.91 -2.60
CA LEU A 23 12.99 10.94 -3.55
C LEU A 23 14.20 10.12 -3.06
N THR A 24 14.43 10.07 -1.75
CA THR A 24 15.52 9.28 -1.14
C THR A 24 15.09 7.87 -0.72
N ARG A 25 13.89 7.44 -1.12
CA ARG A 25 13.38 6.11 -0.83
C ARG A 25 14.29 5.05 -1.45
N GLU A 26 14.85 4.18 -0.62
CA GLU A 26 15.75 3.12 -1.07
C GLU A 26 15.05 2.10 -1.98
N ASN A 27 15.85 1.48 -2.84
CA ASN A 27 15.41 0.26 -3.54
C ASN A 27 15.24 -0.87 -2.52
N GLY A 28 14.31 -1.78 -2.79
CA GLY A 28 13.91 -2.78 -1.82
C GLY A 28 12.59 -3.46 -2.16
N LEU A 29 12.21 -4.42 -1.34
CA LEU A 29 10.90 -5.08 -1.40
C LEU A 29 9.94 -4.38 -0.43
N TYR A 30 8.83 -3.88 -0.97
CA TYR A 30 7.77 -3.25 -0.20
C TYR A 30 6.53 -4.14 -0.24
N CYS A 31 6.12 -4.65 0.92
CA CYS A 31 4.93 -5.49 1.05
C CYS A 31 3.72 -4.62 1.41
N PHE A 32 2.75 -4.54 0.50
CA PHE A 32 1.48 -3.87 0.71
C PHE A 32 0.45 -4.92 1.10
N ASN A 33 0.00 -4.86 2.35
CA ASN A 33 -0.92 -5.83 2.92
C ASN A 33 -2.32 -5.23 3.05
N TYR A 34 -3.30 -6.03 2.62
CA TYR A 34 -4.72 -5.73 2.62
C TYR A 34 -5.48 -6.86 3.32
N HIS A 35 -6.62 -6.55 3.92
CA HIS A 35 -7.52 -7.54 4.52
C HIS A 35 -8.86 -7.54 3.79
N ARG A 36 -9.66 -6.47 3.99
CA ARG A 36 -10.93 -6.26 3.28
C ARG A 36 -10.93 -4.99 2.46
N ILE A 37 -11.60 -5.02 1.30
CA ILE A 37 -11.79 -3.87 0.41
C ILE A 37 -13.28 -3.62 0.23
N GLY A 38 -13.72 -2.39 0.49
CA GLY A 38 -15.12 -2.02 0.26
C GLY A 38 -15.69 -1.09 1.32
N ASP A 39 -17.00 -1.19 1.52
CA ASP A 39 -17.75 -0.27 2.39
C ASP A 39 -17.82 -0.80 3.84
N CYS A 40 -16.96 -0.27 4.70
CA CYS A 40 -16.90 -0.65 6.11
C CYS A 40 -18.17 -0.29 6.91
N THR A 41 -19.05 0.56 6.36
CA THR A 41 -20.31 0.90 7.04
C THR A 41 -21.41 -0.14 6.84
N LYS A 42 -21.23 -1.05 5.88
CA LYS A 42 -22.21 -2.08 5.51
C LYS A 42 -21.97 -3.43 6.16
N THR A 43 -20.88 -3.60 6.91
CA THR A 43 -20.58 -4.86 7.59
C THR A 43 -21.29 -4.94 8.95
N PRO A 44 -21.87 -6.10 9.32
CA PRO A 44 -22.29 -6.34 10.70
C PRO A 44 -21.13 -6.76 11.62
N PHE A 45 -19.95 -7.00 11.05
CA PHE A 45 -18.71 -7.39 11.75
C PHE A 45 -17.78 -6.19 11.98
N ASP A 46 -16.55 -6.43 12.44
CA ASP A 46 -15.59 -5.36 12.74
C ASP A 46 -15.28 -4.49 11.49
N PRO A 47 -15.67 -3.21 11.48
CA PRO A 47 -15.40 -2.31 10.36
C PRO A 47 -13.92 -1.96 10.21
N ASN A 48 -13.09 -2.17 11.24
CA ASN A 48 -11.67 -1.85 11.21
C ASN A 48 -10.84 -2.85 10.40
N LEU A 49 -11.42 -3.98 9.98
CA LEU A 49 -10.79 -4.95 9.09
C LEU A 49 -10.75 -4.48 7.62
N TYR A 50 -11.52 -3.43 7.28
CA TYR A 50 -11.44 -2.82 5.97
C TYR A 50 -10.20 -1.96 5.86
N SER A 51 -9.30 -2.35 4.96
CA SER A 51 -8.08 -1.60 4.69
C SER A 51 -8.37 -0.28 3.98
N CYS A 52 -9.35 -0.27 3.07
CA CYS A 52 -9.81 0.92 2.36
C CYS A 52 -11.11 0.66 1.57
N SER A 53 -11.72 1.73 1.05
CA SER A 53 -12.80 1.61 0.07
C SER A 53 -12.29 1.17 -1.29
N GLU A 54 -13.18 0.66 -2.15
CA GLU A 54 -12.86 0.28 -3.53
C GLU A 54 -12.19 1.43 -4.31
N GLU A 55 -12.73 2.65 -4.21
CA GLU A 55 -12.19 3.82 -4.89
C GLU A 55 -10.78 4.16 -4.39
N GLN A 56 -10.55 4.04 -3.08
CA GLN A 56 -9.23 4.25 -2.47
C GLN A 56 -8.25 3.16 -2.89
N PHE A 57 -8.68 1.89 -2.90
CA PHE A 57 -7.90 0.76 -3.37
C PHE A 57 -7.43 0.97 -4.81
N LYS A 58 -8.34 1.35 -5.72
CA LYS A 58 -7.99 1.67 -7.11
C LYS A 58 -6.91 2.75 -7.23
N LYS A 59 -7.02 3.83 -6.45
CA LYS A 59 -6.00 4.90 -6.41
C LYS A 59 -4.66 4.40 -5.87
N GLN A 60 -4.67 3.55 -4.84
CA GLN A 60 -3.47 2.95 -4.27
C GLN A 60 -2.79 2.01 -5.28
N ILE A 61 -3.54 1.15 -5.97
CA ILE A 61 -2.99 0.26 -7.01
C ILE A 61 -2.39 1.05 -8.17
N GLN A 62 -3.05 2.11 -8.63
CA GLN A 62 -2.49 3.00 -9.67
C GLN A 62 -1.18 3.64 -9.21
N PHE A 63 -1.14 4.11 -7.96
CA PHE A 63 0.08 4.67 -7.37
C PHE A 63 1.19 3.62 -7.28
N ILE A 64 0.89 2.41 -6.81
CA ILE A 64 1.86 1.33 -6.67
C ILE A 64 2.43 0.98 -8.05
N LYS A 65 1.58 0.68 -9.05
CA LYS A 65 2.01 0.35 -10.42
C LYS A 65 2.84 1.46 -11.08
N LYS A 66 2.56 2.72 -10.77
CA LYS A 66 3.30 3.87 -11.31
C LYS A 66 4.71 4.00 -10.72
N ASN A 67 4.92 3.57 -9.46
CA ASN A 67 6.12 3.92 -8.70
C ASN A 67 6.99 2.72 -8.30
N PHE A 68 6.44 1.51 -8.38
CA PHE A 68 7.06 0.25 -8.00
C PHE A 68 6.92 -0.77 -9.13
N GLN A 69 7.87 -1.69 -9.23
CA GLN A 69 7.70 -2.90 -10.04
C GLN A 69 6.91 -3.91 -9.21
N VAL A 70 5.65 -4.15 -9.58
CA VAL A 70 4.84 -5.20 -8.96
C VAL A 70 5.41 -6.55 -9.37
N ILE A 71 5.66 -7.43 -8.40
CA ILE A 71 6.23 -8.76 -8.61
C ILE A 71 5.39 -9.84 -7.93
N THR A 72 5.50 -11.06 -8.42
CA THR A 72 4.83 -12.23 -7.82
C THR A 72 5.62 -12.78 -6.64
N LEU A 73 4.99 -13.69 -5.88
CA LEU A 73 5.68 -14.39 -4.79
C LEU A 73 6.82 -15.27 -5.32
N GLU A 74 6.65 -15.90 -6.48
CA GLU A 74 7.69 -16.71 -7.12
C GLU A 74 8.91 -15.85 -7.48
N GLU A 75 8.70 -14.64 -7.99
CA GLU A 75 9.79 -13.70 -8.27
C GLU A 75 10.50 -13.26 -6.98
N VAL A 76 9.76 -13.04 -5.88
CA VAL A 76 10.36 -12.77 -4.56
C VAL A 76 11.23 -13.93 -4.09
N LEU A 77 10.76 -15.17 -4.25
CA LEU A 77 11.53 -16.37 -3.87
C LEU A 77 12.83 -16.46 -4.68
N LEU A 78 12.78 -16.22 -6.00
CA LEU A 78 13.97 -16.20 -6.84
C LEU A 78 14.98 -15.12 -6.40
N LEU A 79 14.51 -13.92 -6.07
CA LEU A 79 15.37 -12.85 -5.55
C LEU A 79 16.08 -13.30 -4.25
N ALA A 80 15.35 -13.96 -3.36
CA ALA A 80 15.86 -14.41 -2.07
C ALA A 80 16.84 -15.59 -2.20
N GLU A 81 16.46 -16.64 -2.94
CA GLU A 81 17.24 -17.87 -3.13
C GLU A 81 18.58 -17.58 -3.82
N HIS A 82 18.55 -16.74 -4.86
CA HIS A 82 19.75 -16.38 -5.62
C HIS A 82 20.48 -15.15 -5.08
N LYS A 83 20.03 -14.57 -3.96
CA LYS A 83 20.59 -13.35 -3.34
C LYS A 83 20.77 -12.22 -4.35
N LEU A 84 19.80 -12.05 -5.24
CA LEU A 84 19.85 -11.03 -6.27
C LEU A 84 19.72 -9.63 -5.64
N PRO A 85 20.45 -8.63 -6.15
CA PRO A 85 20.38 -7.28 -5.61
C PRO A 85 19.00 -6.66 -5.83
N LEU A 86 18.45 -6.00 -4.81
CA LEU A 86 17.22 -5.22 -4.92
C LEU A 86 17.53 -3.87 -5.57
N ASN A 87 17.66 -3.85 -6.90
CA ASN A 87 18.06 -2.66 -7.67
C ASN A 87 16.90 -1.73 -8.03
N ARG A 88 15.68 -2.07 -7.64
CA ARG A 88 14.44 -1.33 -7.87
C ARG A 88 13.60 -1.32 -6.61
N ARG A 89 12.58 -0.47 -6.60
CA ARG A 89 11.49 -0.55 -5.62
C ARG A 89 10.49 -1.58 -6.12
N TYR A 90 10.50 -2.76 -5.53
CA TYR A 90 9.57 -3.84 -5.82
C TYR A 90 8.35 -3.74 -4.92
N ALA A 91 7.19 -4.12 -5.43
CA ALA A 91 5.95 -4.21 -4.67
C ALA A 91 5.42 -5.65 -4.69
N LEU A 92 5.22 -6.21 -3.49
CA LEU A 92 4.43 -7.42 -3.31
C LEU A 92 3.09 -7.00 -2.70
N ILE A 93 1.99 -7.33 -3.36
CA ILE A 93 0.63 -7.05 -2.88
C ILE A 93 0.08 -8.34 -2.30
N THR A 94 -0.39 -8.27 -1.06
CA THR A 94 -0.87 -9.43 -0.29
C THR A 94 -2.24 -9.16 0.27
N PHE A 95 -3.03 -10.22 0.38
CA PHE A 95 -4.36 -10.21 0.99
C PHE A 95 -4.43 -11.34 2.01
N ASP A 96 -4.77 -11.01 3.24
CA ASP A 96 -4.90 -11.99 4.33
C ASP A 96 -6.37 -12.41 4.52
N ASP A 97 -6.58 -13.46 5.31
CA ASP A 97 -7.88 -13.98 5.80
C ASP A 97 -8.89 -14.52 4.78
N GLY A 98 -8.69 -14.30 3.48
CA GLY A 98 -9.51 -14.92 2.42
C GLY A 98 -10.93 -14.38 2.32
N TYR A 99 -11.14 -13.10 2.62
CA TYR A 99 -12.45 -12.46 2.48
C TYR A 99 -12.98 -12.46 1.04
N ILE A 100 -14.29 -12.67 0.86
CA ILE A 100 -14.93 -12.74 -0.46
C ILE A 100 -14.78 -11.43 -1.26
N ASP A 101 -14.73 -10.29 -0.57
CA ASP A 101 -14.51 -9.00 -1.22
C ASP A 101 -13.11 -8.87 -1.86
N ASN A 102 -12.14 -9.70 -1.48
CA ASN A 102 -10.86 -9.79 -2.22
C ASN A 102 -11.07 -10.33 -3.64
N TYR A 103 -12.05 -11.23 -3.83
CA TYR A 103 -12.40 -11.77 -5.13
C TYR A 103 -13.41 -10.90 -5.90
N GLU A 104 -14.42 -10.37 -5.22
CA GLU A 104 -15.50 -9.61 -5.88
C GLU A 104 -15.12 -8.15 -6.18
N VAL A 105 -14.26 -7.55 -5.35
CA VAL A 105 -13.93 -6.12 -5.41
C VAL A 105 -12.46 -5.88 -5.75
N ALA A 106 -11.53 -6.59 -5.11
CA ALA A 106 -10.10 -6.31 -5.28
C ALA A 106 -9.48 -6.97 -6.53
N TYR A 107 -9.96 -8.14 -6.93
CA TYR A 107 -9.42 -8.94 -8.04
C TYR A 107 -9.68 -8.36 -9.45
N PRO A 108 -10.89 -7.85 -9.79
CA PRO A 108 -11.17 -7.30 -11.13
C PRO A 108 -10.29 -6.10 -11.51
#